data_AF-A0A9E4CI85-F1
#
_entry.id   AF-A0A9E4CI85-F1
#
_cell.length_a   1.000
_cell.length_b   1.000
_cell.length_c   1.000
_cell.angle_alpha   90.00
_cell.angle_beta   90.00
_cell.angle_gamma   90.00
#
_symmetry.space_group_name_H-M   'P 1'
#
loop_
_entity.id
_entity.type
_entity.pdbx_description
1 polymer ?
#
loop_
_entity_poly.entity_id
_entity_poly.type
_entity_poly.pdbx_seq_one_letter_code
_entity_poly.pdbx_strand_id
1 'polypeptide(L)'
;MKITESIIKDLLPLYYAGEASTDTCSLVEAYLKEHPEFARQMEIEKEQAFPEISLPVNLTPEDEMNTLHHTQKLLRLRTLLMALAIFCSFLPFAFGKLSGDVDGVHWLWQGYPEGALMAGLIALLVWIGYYAVHRRLRVTQL
;
A
#
# COMPACT_ATOMS: atom_id res chain seq x y z
N MET A 1 -35.49 15.27 17.19
CA MET A 1 -34.96 15.45 15.82
C MET A 1 -35.81 14.62 14.88
N LYS A 2 -36.12 15.09 13.67
CA LYS A 2 -36.74 14.26 12.65
C LYS A 2 -35.63 13.59 11.85
N ILE A 3 -35.61 12.27 11.85
CA ILE A 3 -34.69 11.51 10.99
C ILE A 3 -35.26 11.60 9.57
N THR A 4 -34.43 12.02 8.62
CA THR A 4 -34.83 12.13 7.21
C THR A 4 -34.50 10.83 6.47
N GLU A 5 -35.25 10.54 5.42
CA GLU A 5 -35.00 9.40 4.54
C GLU A 5 -33.56 9.40 3.99
N SER A 6 -32.99 10.58 3.73
CA SER A 6 -31.61 10.72 3.26
C SER A 6 -30.59 10.17 4.26
N ILE A 7 -30.77 10.45 5.56
CA ILE A 7 -29.87 9.96 6.61
C ILE A 7 -29.95 8.42 6.66
N ILE A 8 -31.15 7.86 6.50
CA ILE A 8 -31.33 6.42 6.47
C ILE A 8 -30.63 5.81 5.25
N LYS A 9 -30.79 6.40 4.06
CA LYS A 9 -30.10 5.96 2.84
C LYS A 9 -28.58 5.97 3.00
N ASP A 10 -28.02 7.00 3.63
CA ASP A 10 -26.58 7.09 3.88
C ASP A 10 -26.08 6.00 4.85
N LEU A 11 -26.94 5.56 5.78
CA LEU A 11 -26.63 4.50 6.76
C LEU A 11 -26.85 3.08 6.24
N LEU A 12 -27.65 2.89 5.18
CA LEU A 12 -27.96 1.58 4.63
C LEU A 12 -26.74 0.77 4.18
N PRO A 13 -25.73 1.34 3.48
CA PRO A 13 -24.53 0.58 3.11
C PRO A 13 -23.80 0.01 4.34
N LEU A 14 -23.67 0.81 5.41
CA LEU A 14 -23.03 0.39 6.65
C LEU A 14 -23.85 -0.67 7.38
N TYR A 15 -25.18 -0.52 7.40
CA TYR A 15 -26.11 -1.50 7.96
C TYR A 15 -26.05 -2.84 7.22
N TYR A 16 -26.05 -2.83 5.88
CA TYR A 16 -25.96 -4.04 5.06
C TYR A 16 -24.59 -4.70 5.11
N ALA A 17 -23.52 -3.92 5.29
CA ALA A 17 -22.16 -4.44 5.48
C ALA A 17 -21.96 -5.07 6.89
N GLY A 18 -22.88 -4.86 7.83
CA GLY A 18 -22.75 -5.36 9.20
C GLY A 18 -21.72 -4.59 10.05
N GLU A 19 -21.24 -3.45 9.57
CA GLU A 19 -20.25 -2.60 10.25
C GLU A 19 -20.91 -1.48 11.09
N ALA A 20 -22.24 -1.42 11.08
CA ALA A 20 -23.01 -0.43 11.84
C ALA A 20 -23.04 -0.75 13.35
N SER A 21 -22.96 0.29 14.18
CA SER A 21 -23.14 0.14 15.63
C SER A 21 -24.55 -0.37 15.98
N THR A 22 -24.71 -0.99 17.15
CA THR A 22 -26.02 -1.48 17.63
C THR A 22 -27.10 -0.39 17.66
N ASP A 23 -26.71 0.85 18.00
CA ASP A 23 -27.61 1.99 18.04
C ASP A 23 -28.03 2.40 16.62
N THR A 24 -27.10 2.36 15.66
CA THR A 24 -27.37 2.64 14.25
C THR A 24 -28.29 1.58 13.63
N CYS A 25 -28.07 0.29 13.92
CA CYS A 25 -28.95 -0.78 13.47
C CYS A 25 -30.37 -0.61 14.01
N SER A 26 -30.51 -0.33 15.31
CA SER A 26 -31.81 -0.13 15.95
C SER A 26 -32.57 1.05 15.33
N LEU A 27 -31.86 2.13 14.99
CA LEU A 27 -32.42 3.30 14.33
C LEU A 27 -32.92 2.99 12.91
N VAL A 28 -32.12 2.28 12.11
CA VAL A 28 -32.49 1.90 10.73
C VAL A 28 -33.68 0.94 10.74
N GLU A 29 -33.67 -0.06 11.62
CA GLU A 29 -34.78 -1.01 11.76
C GLU A 29 -36.09 -0.36 12.20
N ALA A 30 -36.03 0.57 13.15
CA ALA A 30 -37.21 1.33 13.57
C ALA A 30 -37.80 2.13 12.39
N TYR A 31 -36.94 2.77 11.60
CA TYR A 31 -37.38 3.54 10.43
C TYR A 31 -37.98 2.66 9.33
N LEU A 32 -37.36 1.51 9.04
CA LEU A 32 -37.87 0.56 8.04
C LEU A 32 -39.22 -0.04 8.45
N LYS A 33 -39.45 -0.26 9.75
CA LYS A 33 -40.75 -0.71 10.28
C LYS A 33 -41.85 0.34 10.12
N GLU A 34 -41.52 1.61 10.32
CA GLU A 34 -42.46 2.72 10.15
C GLU A 34 -42.76 3.02 8.67
N HIS A 35 -41.83 2.69 7.77
CA HIS A 35 -41.92 2.97 6.34
C HIS A 35 -41.77 1.71 5.46
N PRO A 36 -42.78 0.83 5.41
CA PRO A 36 -42.68 -0.47 4.72
C PRO A 36 -42.51 -0.35 3.19
N GLU A 37 -43.06 0.68 2.54
CA GLU A 37 -42.85 0.90 1.11
C GLU A 37 -41.41 1.29 0.79
N PHE A 38 -40.79 2.08 1.68
CA PHE A 38 -39.38 2.43 1.58
C PHE A 38 -38.49 1.20 1.78
N ALA A 39 -38.82 0.34 2.75
CA ALA A 39 -38.09 -0.90 2.98
C ALA A 39 -38.06 -1.82 1.76
N ARG A 40 -39.21 -2.02 1.10
CA ARG A 40 -39.28 -2.82 -0.14
C ARG A 40 -38.42 -2.24 -1.25
N GLN A 41 -38.44 -0.91 -1.44
CA GLN A 41 -37.64 -0.25 -2.45
C GLN A 41 -36.14 -0.44 -2.19
N MET A 42 -35.70 -0.37 -0.94
CA MET A 42 -34.29 -0.55 -0.57
C MET A 42 -33.83 -2.01 -0.69
N GLU A 43 -34.71 -2.99 -0.47
CA GLU A 43 -34.37 -4.41 -0.72
C GLU A 43 -34.14 -4.69 -2.22
N ILE A 44 -34.98 -4.13 -3.09
CA ILE A 44 -34.81 -4.24 -4.56
C ILE A 44 -33.52 -3.54 -4.99
N GLU A 45 -33.24 -2.35 -4.45
CA GLU A 45 -32.00 -1.62 -4.74
C GLU A 45 -30.77 -2.35 -4.22
N LYS A 46 -30.84 -3.00 -3.05
CA LYS A 46 -29.75 -3.83 -2.52
C LYS A 46 -29.42 -4.97 -3.48
N GLU A 47 -30.42 -5.67 -3.99
CA GLU A 47 -30.24 -6.81 -4.90
C GLU A 47 -29.66 -6.37 -6.27
N GLN A 48 -29.97 -5.14 -6.71
CA GLN A 48 -29.43 -4.57 -7.94
C GLN A 48 -28.03 -3.94 -7.78
N ALA A 49 -27.78 -3.24 -6.68
CA ALA A 49 -26.54 -2.52 -6.41
C ALA A 49 -25.42 -3.44 -5.91
N PHE A 50 -25.79 -4.48 -5.17
CA PHE A 50 -24.90 -5.52 -4.69
C PHE A 50 -25.42 -6.86 -5.22
N PRO A 51 -25.19 -7.16 -6.53
CA PRO A 51 -25.32 -8.55 -6.98
C PRO A 51 -24.49 -9.37 -6.00
N GLU A 52 -25.07 -10.44 -5.49
CA GLU A 52 -24.54 -11.29 -4.41
C GLU A 52 -23.20 -11.91 -4.85
N ILE A 53 -22.15 -11.09 -4.90
CA ILE A 53 -20.77 -11.49 -4.97
C ILE A 53 -20.50 -11.94 -3.55
N SER A 54 -20.95 -13.15 -3.25
CA SER A 54 -20.55 -13.94 -2.11
C SER A 54 -19.08 -14.30 -2.31
N LEU A 55 -18.21 -13.28 -2.20
CA LEU A 55 -16.86 -13.50 -1.73
C LEU A 55 -17.03 -13.64 -0.22
N PRO A 56 -16.83 -14.84 0.35
CA PRO A 56 -16.64 -14.94 1.78
C PRO A 56 -15.30 -14.26 2.05
N VAL A 57 -15.34 -12.95 2.25
CA VAL A 57 -14.24 -12.20 2.86
C VAL A 57 -14.31 -12.51 4.35
N ASN A 58 -14.11 -13.79 4.66
CA ASN A 58 -13.79 -14.25 5.99
C ASN A 58 -12.34 -13.83 6.23
N LEU A 59 -12.13 -12.53 6.42
CA LEU A 59 -10.83 -12.00 6.84
C LEU A 59 -10.62 -12.53 8.24
N THR A 60 -9.91 -13.65 8.31
CA THR A 60 -9.36 -14.07 9.58
C THR A 60 -8.38 -12.98 10.04
N PRO A 61 -8.21 -12.73 11.34
CA PRO A 61 -7.19 -11.80 11.84
C PRO A 61 -5.79 -12.11 11.28
N GLU A 62 -5.56 -13.37 10.88
CA GLU A 62 -4.35 -13.84 10.20
C GLU A 62 -4.21 -13.28 8.78
N ASP A 63 -5.30 -13.08 8.05
CA ASP A 63 -5.31 -12.47 6.71
C ASP A 63 -5.02 -10.97 6.76
N GLU A 64 -5.53 -10.28 7.77
CA GLU A 64 -5.20 -8.87 8.02
C GLU A 64 -3.71 -8.71 8.37
N MET A 65 -3.20 -9.56 9.26
CA MET A 65 -1.78 -9.56 9.62
C MET A 65 -0.87 -9.94 8.42
N ASN A 66 -1.30 -10.88 7.58
CA ASN A 66 -0.56 -11.30 6.40
C ASN A 66 -0.49 -10.22 5.33
N THR A 67 -1.58 -9.48 5.09
CA THR A 67 -1.58 -8.34 4.15
C THR A 67 -0.69 -7.21 4.64
N LEU A 68 -0.69 -6.92 5.94
CA LEU A 68 0.24 -5.95 6.56
C LEU A 68 1.70 -6.40 6.40
N HIS A 69 2.02 -7.66 6.69
CA HIS A 69 3.38 -8.20 6.51
C HIS A 69 3.83 -8.19 5.05
N HIS A 70 2.94 -8.51 4.11
CA HIS A 70 3.24 -8.46 2.69
C HIS A 70 3.58 -7.04 2.24
N THR A 71 2.77 -6.07 2.67
CA THR A 71 2.99 -4.65 2.38
C THR A 71 4.29 -4.14 3.01
N GLN A 72 4.57 -4.51 4.26
CA GLN A 72 5.83 -4.15 4.92
C GLN A 72 7.06 -4.73 4.20
N LYS A 73 7.01 -5.99 3.73
CA LYS A 73 8.11 -6.60 2.98
C LYS A 73 8.41 -5.85 1.68
N LEU A 74 7.36 -5.48 0.93
CA LEU A 74 7.51 -4.72 -0.32
C LEU A 74 8.09 -3.32 -0.07
N LEU A 75 7.63 -2.62 0.97
CA LEU A 75 8.18 -1.33 1.38
C LEU A 75 9.65 -1.46 1.80
N ARG A 76 9.98 -2.49 2.60
CA ARG A 76 11.35 -2.73 3.08
C ARG A 76 12.30 -3.06 1.92
N LEU A 77 11.87 -3.88 0.96
CA LEU A 77 12.64 -4.17 -0.25
C LEU A 77 12.85 -2.92 -1.11
N ARG A 78 11.80 -2.11 -1.29
CA ARG A 78 11.89 -0.83 -2.02
C ARG A 78 12.90 0.12 -1.38
N THR A 79 12.84 0.26 -0.06
CA THR A 79 13.77 1.11 0.70
C THR A 79 15.20 0.57 0.65
N LEU A 80 15.40 -0.75 0.74
CA LEU A 80 16.72 -1.36 0.62
C LEU A 80 17.32 -1.17 -0.78
N LEU A 81 16.53 -1.36 -1.84
CA LEU A 81 16.98 -1.11 -3.22
C LEU A 81 17.37 0.35 -3.41
N MET A 82 16.59 1.29 -2.88
CA MET A 82 16.90 2.72 -2.95
C MET A 82 18.18 3.06 -2.17
N ALA A 83 18.31 2.55 -0.94
CA ALA A 83 19.49 2.77 -0.11
C ALA A 83 20.75 2.18 -0.75
N LEU A 84 20.67 0.98 -1.33
CA LEU A 84 21.78 0.33 -2.03
C LEU A 84 22.17 1.10 -3.29
N ALA A 85 21.18 1.57 -4.07
CA ALA A 85 21.42 2.38 -5.26
C ALA A 85 22.15 3.69 -4.91
N ILE A 86 21.66 4.42 -3.90
CA ILE A 86 22.30 5.63 -3.40
C ILE A 86 23.71 5.31 -2.89
N PHE A 87 23.86 4.28 -2.06
CA PHE A 87 25.16 3.89 -1.51
C PHE A 87 26.18 3.59 -2.63
N CYS A 88 25.83 2.76 -3.61
CA CYS A 88 26.71 2.47 -4.75
C CYS A 88 27.00 3.70 -5.62
N SER A 89 26.04 4.62 -5.78
CA SER A 89 26.26 5.88 -6.51
C SER A 89 27.20 6.85 -5.78
N PHE A 90 27.18 6.86 -4.44
CA PHE A 90 28.03 7.73 -3.63
C PHE A 90 29.35 7.09 -3.21
N LEU A 91 29.47 5.76 -3.30
CA LEU A 91 30.70 5.01 -2.99
C LEU A 91 31.98 5.56 -3.67
N PRO A 92 31.96 5.99 -4.95
CA PRO A 92 33.14 6.54 -5.63
C PRO A 92 33.57 7.91 -5.09
N PHE A 93 32.63 8.63 -4.49
CA PHE A 93 32.84 9.95 -3.87
C PHE A 93 33.22 9.84 -2.39
N ALA A 94 33.23 8.63 -1.83
CA ALA A 94 33.72 8.42 -0.48
C ALA A 94 35.24 8.67 -0.42
N PHE A 95 35.67 9.22 0.71
CA PHE A 95 37.05 9.55 1.02
C PHE A 95 37.63 8.49 1.96
N GLY A 96 38.82 7.95 1.64
CA GLY A 96 39.43 6.89 2.44
C GLY A 96 40.95 6.80 2.27
N LYS A 97 41.65 6.51 3.37
CA LYS A 97 43.11 6.23 3.39
C LYS A 97 43.31 4.76 2.97
N LEU A 98 43.29 4.47 1.66
CA LEU A 98 43.42 3.09 1.13
C LEU A 98 44.83 2.70 0.67
N SER A 99 45.87 3.47 1.03
CA SER A 99 47.26 3.06 0.83
C SER A 99 48.17 3.78 1.82
N GLY A 100 48.87 2.99 2.62
CA GLY A 100 49.67 3.43 3.77
C GLY A 100 51.03 4.03 3.42
N ASP A 101 51.14 4.86 2.39
CA ASP A 101 52.43 5.45 2.02
C ASP A 101 52.42 6.93 1.61
N VAL A 102 51.27 7.62 1.64
CA VAL A 102 51.26 9.09 1.46
C VAL A 102 50.15 9.76 2.26
N ASP A 103 50.53 10.80 3.00
CA ASP A 103 49.61 11.62 3.79
C ASP A 103 48.70 12.46 2.89
N GLY A 104 47.44 12.03 2.76
CA GLY A 104 46.40 12.81 2.10
C GLY A 104 45.03 12.16 2.17
N VAL A 105 43.98 12.98 2.22
CA VAL A 105 42.60 12.54 1.95
C VAL A 105 42.48 12.41 0.44
N HIS A 106 42.52 11.17 -0.06
CA HIS A 106 42.32 10.88 -1.48
C HIS A 106 40.88 10.42 -1.74
N TRP A 107 40.32 10.90 -2.85
CA TRP A 107 39.03 10.43 -3.36
C TRP A 107 39.21 9.00 -3.88
N LEU A 108 38.27 8.09 -3.59
CA LEU A 108 38.36 6.68 -4.00
C LEU A 108 38.52 6.50 -5.52
N TRP A 109 37.89 7.35 -6.33
CA TRP A 109 38.11 7.38 -7.78
C TRP A 109 39.58 7.62 -8.15
N GLN A 110 40.28 8.49 -7.41
CA GLN A 110 41.63 8.95 -7.75
C GLN A 110 42.70 7.89 -7.43
N GLY A 111 42.48 7.07 -6.40
CA GLY A 111 43.39 5.97 -6.03
C GLY A 111 43.05 4.62 -6.65
N TYR A 112 41.78 4.38 -7.01
CA TYR A 112 41.31 3.08 -7.51
C TYR A 112 40.21 3.23 -8.59
N PRO A 113 40.58 3.68 -9.81
CA PRO A 113 39.62 3.99 -10.87
C PRO A 113 38.83 2.76 -11.36
N GLU A 114 39.42 1.56 -11.30
CA GLU A 114 38.75 0.32 -11.71
C GLU A 114 37.56 -0.04 -10.81
N GLY A 115 37.71 0.09 -9.49
CA GLY A 115 36.60 -0.15 -8.56
C GLY A 115 35.49 0.91 -8.65
N ALA A 116 35.83 2.16 -8.94
CA ALA A 116 34.85 3.21 -9.19
C ALA A 116 33.99 2.91 -10.42
N LEU A 117 34.59 2.42 -11.51
CA LEU A 117 33.87 1.99 -12.72
C LEU A 117 32.97 0.78 -12.45
N MET A 118 33.46 -0.25 -11.73
CA MET A 118 32.65 -1.41 -11.37
C MET A 118 31.46 -1.03 -10.48
N ALA A 119 31.68 -0.16 -9.48
CA ALA A 119 30.61 0.34 -8.61
C ALA A 119 29.55 1.13 -9.40
N GLY A 120 29.97 1.95 -10.37
CA GLY A 120 29.06 2.68 -11.26
C GLY A 120 28.21 1.74 -12.14
N LEU A 121 28.80 0.69 -12.70
CA LEU A 121 28.07 -0.32 -13.48
C LEU A 121 27.06 -1.09 -12.62
N ILE A 122 27.45 -1.48 -11.40
CA ILE A 122 26.54 -2.14 -10.44
C ILE A 122 25.40 -1.20 -10.06
N ALA A 123 25.68 0.07 -9.78
CA ALA A 123 24.65 1.07 -9.47
C ALA A 123 23.64 1.19 -10.62
N LEU A 124 24.12 1.22 -11.86
CA LEU A 124 23.27 1.31 -13.05
C LEU A 124 22.35 0.09 -13.19
N LEU A 125 22.86 -1.12 -12.96
CA LEU A 125 22.06 -2.35 -12.95
C LEU A 125 21.00 -2.34 -11.84
N VAL A 126 21.36 -1.88 -10.63
CA VAL A 126 20.43 -1.77 -9.49
C VAL A 126 19.32 -0.74 -9.79
N TRP A 127 19.65 0.39 -10.41
CA TRP A 127 18.67 1.39 -10.85
C TRP A 127 17.71 0.84 -11.92
N ILE A 128 18.22 0.07 -12.89
CA ILE A 128 17.38 -0.60 -13.90
C ILE A 128 16.43 -1.60 -13.23
N GLY A 129 16.94 -2.41 -12.29
CA GLY A 129 16.12 -3.35 -11.53
C GLY A 129 15.03 -2.66 -10.71
N TYR A 130 15.37 -1.57 -10.01
CA TYR A 130 14.42 -0.74 -9.28
C TYR A 130 13.32 -0.18 -10.20
N TYR A 131 13.71 0.36 -11.36
CA TYR A 131 12.77 0.90 -12.34
C TYR A 131 11.82 -0.19 -12.88
N ALA A 132 12.33 -1.39 -13.16
CA ALA A 132 11.53 -2.52 -13.64
C ALA A 132 10.49 -3.00 -12.60
N VAL A 133 10.89 -3.12 -11.33
CA VAL A 133 9.98 -3.48 -10.23
C VAL A 133 8.91 -2.40 -10.03
N HIS A 134 9.30 -1.12 -10.08
CA HIS A 134 8.38 -0.01 -9.96
C HIS A 134 7.35 0.04 -11.12
N ARG A 135 7.78 -0.28 -12.35
CA ARG A 135 6.89 -0.38 -13.51
C ARG A 135 5.88 -1.51 -13.37
N ARG A 136 6.30 -2.70 -12.92
CA ARG A 136 5.40 -3.86 -12.76
C ARG A 136 4.32 -3.63 -11.70
N LEU A 137 4.68 -2.97 -10.60
CA LEU A 137 3.71 -2.64 -9.54
C LEU A 137 2.64 -1.64 -9.99
N ARG A 138 2.96 -0.70 -10.89
CA ARG A 138 1.98 0.24 -11.47
C ARG A 138 0.96 -0.42 -12.39
N VAL A 139 1.31 -1.53 -13.04
CA VAL A 139 0.41 -2.23 -13.99
C VAL A 139 -0.59 -3.14 -13.27
N THR A 140 -0.33 -3.48 -12.00
CA THR A 140 -1.18 -4.41 -11.22
C THR A 140 -2.23 -3.69 -10.36
N GLN A 141 -2.24 -2.36 -10.34
CA GLN A 141 -3.35 -1.58 -9.78
C GLN A 141 -4.36 -1.26 -10.89
N LEU A 142 -5.16 -2.26 -11.27
CA LEU A 142 -6.39 -2.14 -12.05
C LEU A 142 -7.44 -3.06 -11.42
#